data_AF-A0A7Y4UCQ4-F1
#
_entry.id   AF-A0A7Y4UCQ4-F1
#
_cell.length_a   1.000
_cell.length_b   1.000
_cell.length_c   1.000
_cell.angle_alpha   90.00
_cell.angle_beta   90.00
_cell.angle_gamma   90.00
#
_symmetry.space_group_name_H-M   'P 1'
#
loop_
_entity.id
_entity.type
_entity.pdbx_description
1 polymer ?
#
loop_
_entity_poly.entity_id
_entity_poly.type
_entity_poly.pdbx_seq_one_letter_code
_entity_poly.pdbx_strand_id
1 'polypeptide(L)'
;MRIICIPLCLLLSLCVSLFAQTPTPTATPKPRFQRITSHVVVISIGGLQGICVTKPSNCATPMVALQRWRERGVVAQTAESVYPSQTLPAHATILTGRLPVDHKVTTNQHFDETRGTLSETNLDDALHLPKENLLSLLEKEKLTVAAMGFPMTAQAAITTNQSFAVVTQPNTRKAKETLAAVVTRDRA
;
A
#
# COMPACT_ATOMS: atom_id res chain seq x y z
N MET A 1 -44.28 36.49 -47.95
CA MET A 1 -44.16 36.03 -46.55
C MET A 1 -43.10 34.94 -46.51
N ARG A 2 -42.12 35.07 -45.60
CA ARG A 2 -40.99 34.14 -45.31
C ARG A 2 -39.79 34.24 -46.25
N ILE A 3 -38.65 34.65 -45.69
CA ILE A 3 -37.21 34.38 -46.01
C ILE A 3 -36.38 35.58 -45.48
N ILE A 4 -36.40 35.86 -44.16
CA ILE A 4 -35.50 36.85 -43.52
C ILE A 4 -34.97 36.37 -42.14
N CYS A 5 -35.51 35.32 -41.52
CA CYS A 5 -35.09 34.91 -40.15
C CYS A 5 -33.85 34.00 -40.06
N ILE A 6 -33.36 33.42 -41.14
CA ILE A 6 -32.33 32.35 -41.05
C ILE A 6 -30.89 32.87 -40.84
N PRO A 7 -30.41 33.99 -41.43
CA PRO A 7 -29.00 34.36 -41.28
C PRO A 7 -28.69 35.00 -39.91
N LEU A 8 -29.70 35.53 -39.21
CA LEU A 8 -29.54 36.18 -37.91
C LEU A 8 -29.37 35.17 -36.75
N CYS A 9 -30.04 34.01 -36.83
CA CYS A 9 -29.87 32.94 -35.84
C CYS A 9 -28.51 32.23 -35.95
N LEU A 10 -27.95 32.11 -37.16
CA LEU A 10 -26.63 31.49 -37.37
C LEU A 10 -25.48 32.39 -36.89
N LEU A 11 -25.61 33.71 -37.03
CA LEU A 11 -24.63 34.67 -36.49
C LEU A 11 -24.68 34.77 -34.96
N LEU A 12 -25.86 34.69 -34.34
CA LEU A 12 -25.96 34.68 -32.87
C LEU A 12 -25.40 33.38 -32.25
N SER A 13 -25.55 32.24 -32.93
CA SER A 13 -25.05 30.95 -32.43
C SER A 13 -23.52 30.88 -32.39
N LEU A 14 -22.82 31.59 -33.28
CA LEU A 14 -21.35 31.58 -33.34
C LEU A 14 -20.72 32.48 -32.25
N CYS A 15 -21.42 33.53 -31.82
CA CYS A 15 -20.96 34.43 -30.74
C CYS A 15 -20.99 33.77 -29.35
N VAL A 16 -21.91 32.82 -29.10
CA VAL A 16 -22.02 32.15 -27.80
C VAL A 16 -20.88 31.13 -27.59
N SER A 17 -20.35 30.54 -28.67
CA SER A 17 -19.24 29.57 -28.58
C SER A 17 -17.89 30.19 -28.22
N LEU A 18 -17.69 31.49 -28.50
CA LEU A 18 -16.42 32.18 -28.20
C LEU A 18 -16.24 32.54 -26.72
N PHE A 19 -17.33 32.62 -25.94
CA PHE A 19 -17.28 33.01 -24.52
C PHE A 19 -17.24 31.85 -23.53
N ALA A 20 -17.32 30.60 -24.00
CA ALA A 20 -17.25 29.41 -23.15
C ALA A 20 -15.83 28.82 -23.08
N GLN A 21 -14.81 29.63 -22.83
CA GLN A 21 -13.52 29.12 -22.38
C GLN A 21 -13.60 28.94 -20.86
N THR A 22 -13.96 27.74 -20.40
CA THR A 22 -13.76 27.39 -18.99
C THR A 22 -12.26 27.56 -18.68
N PRO A 23 -11.86 28.34 -17.67
CA PRO A 23 -10.46 28.51 -17.33
C PRO A 23 -9.85 27.14 -17.08
N THR A 24 -8.83 26.79 -17.87
CA THR A 24 -8.04 25.58 -17.66
C THR A 24 -7.53 25.60 -16.22
N PRO A 25 -7.85 24.58 -15.38
CA PRO A 25 -7.33 24.53 -14.03
C PRO A 25 -5.81 24.66 -14.08
N THR A 26 -5.30 25.77 -13.57
CA THR A 26 -3.85 25.98 -13.48
C THR A 26 -3.34 24.93 -12.50
N ALA A 27 -2.62 23.93 -13.02
CA ALA A 27 -2.06 22.87 -12.21
C ALA A 27 -1.11 23.49 -11.18
N THR A 28 -1.53 23.53 -9.92
CA THR A 28 -0.69 23.99 -8.82
C THR A 28 0.56 23.10 -8.78
N PRO A 29 1.78 23.68 -8.77
CA PRO A 29 3.00 22.90 -8.66
C PRO A 29 2.90 21.99 -7.43
N LYS A 30 3.03 20.67 -7.63
CA LYS A 30 3.02 19.73 -6.50
C LYS A 30 4.16 20.13 -5.55
N PRO A 31 3.88 20.34 -4.25
CA PRO A 31 4.91 20.69 -3.29
C PRO A 31 6.01 19.62 -3.32
N ARG A 32 7.23 20.04 -3.64
CA ARG A 32 8.38 19.14 -3.72
C ARG A 32 9.01 19.06 -2.33
N PHE A 33 8.65 18.03 -1.59
CA PHE A 33 9.25 17.77 -0.28
C PHE A 33 10.76 17.49 -0.45
N GLN A 34 11.59 18.06 0.42
CA GLN A 34 13.02 17.76 0.46
C GLN A 34 13.19 16.29 0.87
N ARG A 35 14.02 15.55 0.14
CA ARG A 35 14.34 14.16 0.47
C ARG A 35 15.17 14.14 1.76
N ILE A 36 14.58 13.63 2.85
CA ILE A 36 15.24 13.52 4.15
C ILE A 36 15.95 12.17 4.37
N THR A 37 15.64 11.16 3.54
CA THR A 37 16.25 9.81 3.60
C THR A 37 16.29 9.17 2.22
N SER A 38 17.27 8.28 2.03
CA SER A 38 17.35 7.45 0.83
C SER A 38 16.52 6.17 0.95
N HIS A 39 16.20 5.75 2.17
CA HIS A 39 15.62 4.44 2.48
C HIS A 39 14.36 4.57 3.32
N VAL A 40 13.40 3.68 3.08
CA VAL A 40 12.17 3.54 3.85
C VAL A 40 12.06 2.09 4.31
N VAL A 41 11.81 1.88 5.60
CA VAL A 41 11.60 0.56 6.18
C VAL A 41 10.19 0.52 6.77
N VAL A 42 9.41 -0.46 6.33
CA VAL A 42 8.06 -0.72 6.86
C VAL A 42 8.13 -2.02 7.68
N ILE A 43 7.71 -1.94 8.93
CA ILE A 43 7.68 -3.09 9.85
C ILE A 43 6.22 -3.31 10.25
N SER A 44 5.72 -4.51 10.02
CA SER A 44 4.42 -4.96 10.50
C SER A 44 4.62 -6.02 11.58
N ILE A 45 3.93 -5.86 12.72
CA ILE A 45 3.99 -6.79 13.85
C ILE A 45 2.59 -7.38 14.05
N GLY A 46 2.40 -8.64 13.63
CA GLY A 46 1.13 -9.33 13.74
C GLY A 46 0.64 -9.42 15.18
N GLY A 47 -0.63 -9.06 15.41
CA GLY A 47 -1.26 -9.14 16.74
C GLY A 47 -0.77 -8.13 17.77
N LEU A 48 0.06 -7.15 17.39
CA LEU A 48 0.48 -6.08 18.29
C LEU A 48 -0.73 -5.20 18.65
N GLN A 49 -1.18 -5.30 19.90
CA GLN A 49 -2.29 -4.49 20.38
C GLN A 49 -1.87 -3.01 20.48
N GLY A 50 -2.71 -2.09 20.00
CA GLY A 50 -2.41 -0.64 20.05
C GLY A 50 -2.16 -0.13 21.47
N ILE A 51 -2.88 -0.67 22.46
CA ILE A 51 -2.71 -0.34 23.88
C ILE A 51 -1.27 -0.55 24.36
N CYS A 52 -0.59 -1.54 23.77
CA CYS A 52 0.75 -1.91 24.11
C CYS A 52 1.82 -0.92 23.63
N VAL A 53 1.50 -0.18 22.58
CA VAL A 53 2.34 0.92 22.07
C VAL A 53 2.09 2.18 22.90
N THR A 54 0.83 2.50 23.19
CA THR A 54 0.45 3.74 23.89
C THR A 54 0.69 3.70 25.39
N LYS A 55 0.50 2.53 26.00
CA LYS A 55 0.63 2.26 27.45
C LYS A 55 1.47 1.00 27.66
N PRO A 56 2.80 1.07 27.50
CA PRO A 56 3.68 -0.12 27.54
C PRO A 56 3.61 -0.91 28.85
N SER A 57 3.20 -0.29 29.96
CA SER A 57 2.96 -0.96 31.25
C SER A 57 1.83 -2.00 31.20
N ASN A 58 0.95 -1.93 30.21
CA ASN A 58 -0.19 -2.84 30.04
C ASN A 58 0.17 -4.09 29.23
N CYS A 59 1.42 -4.25 28.80
CA CYS A 59 1.89 -5.39 28.04
C CYS A 59 2.48 -6.47 28.94
N ALA A 60 2.24 -7.74 28.59
CA ALA A 60 2.87 -8.87 29.25
C ALA A 60 4.40 -8.88 29.12
N THR A 61 4.95 -8.25 28.07
CA THR A 61 6.39 -8.25 27.80
C THR A 61 6.90 -6.83 27.51
N PRO A 62 8.01 -6.42 28.14
CA PRO A 62 8.60 -5.11 27.87
C PRO A 62 9.18 -5.03 26.46
N MET A 63 8.72 -4.05 25.68
CA MET A 63 9.16 -3.79 24.30
C MET A 63 10.09 -2.57 24.23
N VAL A 64 11.31 -2.72 24.73
CA VAL A 64 12.28 -1.61 24.91
C VAL A 64 12.55 -0.83 23.62
N ALA A 65 12.65 -1.51 22.48
CA ALA A 65 12.86 -0.85 21.19
C ALA A 65 11.66 0.03 20.79
N LEU A 66 10.43 -0.46 20.94
CA LEU A 66 9.22 0.31 20.66
C LEU A 66 9.07 1.51 21.60
N GLN A 67 9.43 1.35 22.88
CA GLN A 67 9.41 2.46 23.84
C GLN A 67 10.38 3.58 23.42
N ARG A 68 11.61 3.23 23.02
CA ARG A 68 12.58 4.21 22.51
C ARG A 68 12.11 4.90 21.23
N TRP A 69 11.46 4.18 20.32
CA TRP A 69 10.88 4.77 19.11
C TRP A 69 9.72 5.70 19.43
N ARG A 70 8.89 5.35 20.42
CA ARG A 70 7.82 6.23 20.91
C ARG A 70 8.34 7.54 21.50
N GLU A 71 9.44 7.49 22.24
CA GLU A 71 10.04 8.67 22.88
C GLU A 71 10.72 9.62 21.88
N ARG A 72 11.25 9.09 20.78
CA ARG A 72 12.08 9.86 19.83
C ARG A 72 11.42 10.09 18.47
N GLY A 73 10.28 9.46 18.23
CA GLY A 73 9.58 9.47 16.95
C GLY A 73 8.16 10.00 17.08
N VAL A 74 7.35 9.70 16.07
CA VAL A 74 5.94 10.05 16.03
C VAL A 74 5.13 8.79 16.33
N VAL A 75 4.19 8.90 17.26
CA VAL A 75 3.25 7.83 17.61
C VAL A 75 1.83 8.31 17.42
N ALA A 76 1.05 7.54 16.67
CA ALA A 76 -0.39 7.72 16.59
C ALA A 76 -1.03 7.39 17.96
N GLN A 77 -1.97 8.22 18.40
CA GLN A 77 -2.70 7.97 19.64
C GLN A 77 -3.60 6.73 19.52
N THR A 78 -4.17 6.52 18.33
CA THR A 78 -5.00 5.38 17.97
C THR A 78 -4.68 4.96 16.54
N ALA A 79 -4.80 3.66 16.28
CA ALA A 79 -4.73 3.09 14.94
C ALA A 79 -5.77 1.97 14.86
N GLU A 80 -6.67 2.07 13.90
CA GLU A 80 -7.72 1.09 13.68
C GLU A 80 -7.33 0.18 12.51
N SER A 81 -7.53 -1.12 12.71
CA SER A 81 -7.41 -2.10 11.64
C SER A 81 -8.65 -2.05 10.75
N VAL A 82 -8.57 -2.67 9.57
CA VAL A 82 -9.73 -2.95 8.74
C VAL A 82 -10.57 -4.09 9.30
N TYR A 83 -11.84 -4.15 8.89
CA TYR A 83 -12.70 -5.32 9.09
C TYR A 83 -12.72 -6.19 7.80
N PRO A 84 -12.53 -7.52 7.92
CA PRO A 84 -12.17 -8.25 9.13
C PRO A 84 -10.70 -8.01 9.52
N SER A 85 -10.42 -7.99 10.82
CA SER A 85 -9.07 -7.75 11.40
C SER A 85 -8.15 -8.95 11.26
N GLN A 86 -8.02 -9.48 10.05
CA GLN A 86 -7.14 -10.59 9.71
C GLN A 86 -5.85 -10.09 9.04
N THR A 87 -4.81 -10.93 9.07
CA THR A 87 -3.48 -10.61 8.53
C THR A 87 -3.52 -10.16 7.08
N LEU A 88 -4.07 -10.96 6.15
CA LEU A 88 -3.99 -10.65 4.72
C LEU A 88 -4.87 -9.47 4.31
N PRO A 89 -6.13 -9.33 4.79
CA PRO A 89 -6.91 -8.12 4.56
C PRO A 89 -6.19 -6.84 5.02
N ALA A 90 -5.62 -6.84 6.23
CA ALA A 90 -4.91 -5.68 6.75
C ALA A 90 -3.65 -5.33 5.93
N HIS A 91 -2.88 -6.33 5.50
CA HIS A 91 -1.66 -6.09 4.70
C HIS A 91 -1.99 -5.67 3.26
N ALA A 92 -3.05 -6.22 2.66
CA ALA A 92 -3.55 -5.74 1.38
C ALA A 92 -4.00 -4.28 1.47
N THR A 93 -4.65 -3.87 2.57
CA THR A 93 -4.96 -2.46 2.82
C THR A 93 -3.70 -1.60 2.91
N ILE A 94 -2.66 -2.04 3.63
CA ILE A 94 -1.37 -1.31 3.73
C ILE A 94 -0.75 -1.11 2.34
N LEU A 95 -0.74 -2.16 1.51
CA LEU A 95 -0.11 -2.11 0.18
C LEU A 95 -0.94 -1.36 -0.86
N THR A 96 -2.23 -1.20 -0.66
CA THR A 96 -3.12 -0.59 -1.67
C THR A 96 -3.65 0.78 -1.27
N GLY A 97 -3.66 1.09 0.03
CA GLY A 97 -4.36 2.26 0.58
C GLY A 97 -5.88 2.20 0.41
N ARG A 98 -6.44 1.02 0.11
CA ARG A 98 -7.86 0.79 -0.17
C ARG A 98 -8.47 -0.12 0.91
N LEU A 99 -9.79 -0.09 1.08
CA LEU A 99 -10.48 -0.98 2.02
C LEU A 99 -10.69 -2.39 1.42
N PRO A 100 -10.98 -3.41 2.24
CA PRO A 100 -11.25 -4.78 1.75
C PRO A 100 -12.35 -4.87 0.70
N VAL A 101 -13.35 -4.00 0.77
CA VAL A 101 -14.42 -3.90 -0.24
C VAL A 101 -13.88 -3.51 -1.63
N ASP A 102 -12.77 -2.78 -1.69
CA ASP A 102 -12.19 -2.26 -2.92
C ASP A 102 -11.08 -3.17 -3.46
N HIS A 103 -10.16 -3.62 -2.60
CA HIS A 103 -9.06 -4.51 -3.00
C HIS A 103 -9.42 -6.00 -3.00
N LYS A 104 -10.62 -6.37 -2.54
CA LYS A 104 -11.21 -7.72 -2.60
C LYS A 104 -10.52 -8.83 -1.79
N VAL A 105 -9.48 -8.50 -1.02
CA VAL A 105 -8.83 -9.43 -0.07
C VAL A 105 -9.55 -9.32 1.27
N THR A 106 -10.50 -10.23 1.51
CA THR A 106 -11.37 -10.21 2.70
C THR A 106 -11.12 -11.35 3.67
N THR A 107 -10.22 -12.27 3.35
CA THR A 107 -9.90 -13.46 4.15
C THR A 107 -8.43 -13.85 3.98
N ASN A 108 -7.88 -14.57 4.96
CA ASN A 108 -6.55 -15.16 4.87
C ASN A 108 -6.47 -16.37 3.93
N GLN A 109 -7.59 -17.03 3.65
CA GLN A 109 -7.64 -18.32 2.96
C GLN A 109 -8.50 -18.24 1.70
N HIS A 110 -8.13 -19.00 0.67
CA HIS A 110 -9.00 -19.17 -0.50
C HIS A 110 -10.30 -19.89 -0.12
N PHE A 111 -11.37 -19.65 -0.87
CA PHE A 111 -12.55 -20.50 -0.82
C PHE A 111 -12.43 -21.60 -1.89
N ASP A 112 -12.52 -22.85 -1.48
CA ASP A 112 -12.59 -24.01 -2.37
C ASP A 112 -14.05 -24.25 -2.75
N GLU A 113 -14.43 -23.80 -3.94
CA GLU A 113 -15.79 -23.95 -4.46
C GLU A 113 -16.19 -25.41 -4.68
N THR A 114 -15.23 -26.31 -4.93
CA THR A 114 -15.50 -27.73 -5.16
C THR A 114 -15.89 -28.43 -3.86
N ARG A 115 -15.23 -28.06 -2.76
CA ARG A 115 -15.49 -28.63 -1.43
C ARG A 115 -16.50 -27.82 -0.61
N GLY A 116 -16.77 -26.57 -0.98
CA GLY A 116 -17.60 -25.65 -0.21
C GLY A 116 -16.95 -25.21 1.10
N THR A 117 -15.61 -25.24 1.19
CA THR A 117 -14.85 -24.95 2.42
C THR A 117 -13.72 -23.97 2.16
N LEU A 118 -13.11 -23.41 3.21
CA LEU A 118 -11.86 -22.67 3.06
C LEU A 118 -10.71 -23.62 2.72
N SER A 119 -9.79 -23.15 1.88
CA SER A 119 -8.54 -23.83 1.54
C SER A 119 -7.60 -23.85 2.73
N GLU A 120 -6.79 -24.90 2.82
CA GLU A 120 -5.67 -24.97 3.78
C GLU A 120 -4.53 -24.00 3.42
N THR A 121 -4.54 -23.45 2.20
CA THR A 121 -3.53 -22.50 1.72
C THR A 121 -3.94 -21.05 1.92
N ASN A 122 -2.94 -20.22 2.24
CA ASN A 122 -3.11 -18.78 2.43
C ASN A 122 -3.14 -18.02 1.09
N LEU A 123 -3.92 -16.94 1.05
CA LEU A 123 -4.07 -15.99 -0.08
C LEU A 123 -2.90 -14.98 -0.14
N ASP A 124 -1.65 -15.40 0.08
CA ASP A 124 -0.50 -14.50 0.30
C ASP A 124 0.11 -13.90 -0.99
N ASP A 125 -0.48 -14.22 -2.13
CA ASP A 125 0.06 -13.86 -3.45
C ASP A 125 -0.31 -12.43 -3.86
N ALA A 126 0.70 -11.67 -4.27
CA ALA A 126 0.57 -10.31 -4.78
C ALA A 126 -0.32 -10.22 -6.04
N LEU A 127 -0.51 -11.33 -6.77
CA LEU A 127 -1.43 -11.42 -7.91
C LEU A 127 -2.90 -11.15 -7.52
N HIS A 128 -3.26 -11.28 -6.24
CA HIS A 128 -4.59 -10.94 -5.75
C HIS A 128 -4.77 -9.46 -5.43
N LEU A 129 -3.71 -8.67 -5.48
CA LEU A 129 -3.79 -7.22 -5.30
C LEU A 129 -4.27 -6.55 -6.61
N PRO A 130 -4.99 -5.42 -6.52
CA PRO A 130 -5.24 -4.57 -7.67
C PRO A 130 -3.94 -4.18 -8.39
N LYS A 131 -3.99 -4.03 -9.72
CA LYS A 131 -2.82 -3.63 -10.53
C LYS A 131 -2.14 -2.36 -10.03
N GLU A 132 -2.93 -1.39 -9.57
CA GLU A 132 -2.43 -0.20 -8.90
C GLU A 132 -2.29 -0.47 -7.40
N ASN A 133 -1.05 -0.71 -6.97
CA ASN A 133 -0.67 -0.90 -5.58
C ASN A 133 0.74 -0.35 -5.33
N LEU A 134 1.15 -0.24 -4.07
CA LEU A 134 2.46 0.29 -3.67
C LEU A 134 3.62 -0.44 -4.37
N LEU A 135 3.58 -1.78 -4.46
CA LEU A 135 4.66 -2.55 -5.08
C LEU A 135 4.81 -2.21 -6.57
N SER A 136 3.70 -2.13 -7.29
CA SER A 136 3.69 -1.73 -8.71
C SER A 136 4.20 -0.30 -8.94
N LEU A 137 3.92 0.61 -7.99
CA LEU A 137 4.41 1.99 -8.05
C LEU A 137 5.92 2.04 -7.82
N LEU A 138 6.43 1.29 -6.84
CA LEU A 138 7.86 1.20 -6.56
C LEU A 138 8.63 0.58 -7.74
N GLU A 139 8.07 -0.45 -8.38
CA GLU A 139 8.62 -1.06 -9.60
C GLU A 139 8.67 -0.05 -10.75
N LYS A 140 7.58 0.68 -10.99
CA LYS A 140 7.50 1.71 -12.03
C LYS A 140 8.53 2.82 -11.84
N GLU A 141 8.75 3.23 -10.59
CA GLU A 141 9.78 4.21 -10.21
C GLU A 141 11.20 3.60 -10.14
N LYS A 142 11.35 2.31 -10.50
CA LYS A 142 12.63 1.58 -10.54
C LYS A 142 13.37 1.59 -9.20
N LEU A 143 12.62 1.53 -8.10
CA LEU A 143 13.18 1.49 -6.76
C LEU A 143 13.59 0.06 -6.38
N THR A 144 14.69 -0.06 -5.63
CA THR A 144 15.11 -1.33 -5.03
C THR A 144 14.19 -1.68 -3.87
N VAL A 145 13.55 -2.85 -3.93
CA VAL A 145 12.59 -3.30 -2.90
C VAL A 145 12.97 -4.68 -2.39
N ALA A 146 13.10 -4.80 -1.08
CA ALA A 146 13.30 -6.07 -0.39
C ALA A 146 12.15 -6.33 0.59
N ALA A 147 11.56 -7.52 0.55
CA ALA A 147 10.54 -7.97 1.49
C ALA A 147 11.03 -9.20 2.25
N MET A 148 10.85 -9.19 3.58
CA MET A 148 11.16 -10.33 4.45
C MET A 148 9.96 -10.66 5.32
N GLY A 149 9.30 -11.78 5.01
CA GLY A 149 8.11 -12.25 5.70
C GLY A 149 6.93 -11.28 5.63
N PHE A 150 6.93 -10.33 4.69
CA PHE A 150 5.86 -9.35 4.56
C PHE A 150 4.69 -9.98 3.78
N PRO A 151 3.48 -10.08 4.37
CA PRO A 151 2.34 -10.69 3.69
C PRO A 151 1.94 -9.97 2.40
N MET A 152 1.26 -10.68 1.50
CA MET A 152 0.81 -10.19 0.18
C MET A 152 1.96 -9.82 -0.77
N THR A 153 3.16 -10.35 -0.52
CA THR A 153 4.32 -10.14 -1.41
C THR A 153 4.73 -11.38 -2.15
N ALA A 154 4.15 -12.56 -1.90
CA ALA A 154 4.51 -13.75 -2.66
C ALA A 154 4.31 -13.49 -4.15
N GLN A 155 5.28 -13.91 -4.98
CA GLN A 155 5.32 -13.67 -6.42
C GLN A 155 5.35 -12.19 -6.87
N ALA A 156 5.52 -11.23 -5.95
CA ALA A 156 5.66 -9.82 -6.32
C ALA A 156 6.94 -9.57 -7.15
N ALA A 157 6.84 -8.68 -8.13
CA ALA A 157 7.96 -8.18 -8.93
C ALA A 157 8.82 -7.18 -8.13
N ILE A 158 9.55 -7.69 -7.14
CA ILE A 158 10.45 -6.92 -6.27
C ILE A 158 11.87 -7.49 -6.32
N THR A 159 12.87 -6.68 -5.93
CA THR A 159 14.29 -7.05 -6.05
C THR A 159 14.64 -8.32 -5.28
N THR A 160 14.18 -8.42 -4.03
CA THR A 160 14.39 -9.62 -3.21
C THR A 160 13.17 -9.92 -2.36
N ASN A 161 12.79 -11.19 -2.29
CA ASN A 161 11.65 -11.62 -1.51
C ASN A 161 11.93 -12.89 -0.72
N GLN A 162 11.73 -12.81 0.59
CA GLN A 162 11.56 -13.98 1.45
C GLN A 162 10.08 -14.02 1.87
N SER A 163 9.27 -14.81 1.16
CA SER A 163 7.81 -14.83 1.33
C SER A 163 7.38 -15.24 2.74
N PHE A 164 6.29 -14.64 3.21
CA PHE A 164 5.60 -14.97 4.45
C PHE A 164 5.08 -16.42 4.46
N ALA A 165 4.54 -16.91 3.35
CA ALA A 165 4.04 -18.28 3.19
C ALA A 165 5.11 -19.38 3.41
N VAL A 166 6.40 -19.06 3.34
CA VAL A 166 7.52 -20.01 3.49
C VAL A 166 8.06 -20.07 4.92
N VAL A 167 7.61 -19.21 5.84
CA VAL A 167 8.13 -19.19 7.21
C VAL A 167 7.38 -20.18 8.10
N THR A 168 7.68 -21.47 7.96
CA THR A 168 7.34 -22.46 8.99
C THR A 168 8.32 -22.44 10.16
N GLN A 169 9.53 -21.85 9.98
CA GLN A 169 10.50 -21.58 11.06
C GLN A 169 11.35 -20.33 10.74
N PRO A 170 11.75 -19.52 11.74
CA PRO A 170 12.61 -18.35 11.50
C PRO A 170 14.00 -18.77 11.02
N ASN A 171 14.26 -18.65 9.71
CA ASN A 171 15.61 -18.86 9.16
C ASN A 171 16.42 -17.56 9.22
N THR A 172 16.99 -17.29 10.39
CA THR A 172 17.81 -16.10 10.68
C THR A 172 19.05 -15.97 9.81
N ARG A 173 19.57 -17.07 9.27
CA ARG A 173 20.71 -17.07 8.34
C ARG A 173 20.34 -16.49 6.98
N LYS A 174 19.26 -16.98 6.38
CA LYS A 174 18.77 -16.51 5.07
C LYS A 174 18.37 -15.02 5.12
N ALA A 175 17.79 -14.58 6.24
CA ALA A 175 17.47 -13.17 6.46
C ALA A 175 18.73 -12.28 6.51
N LYS A 176 19.79 -12.71 7.20
CA LYS A 176 21.08 -11.99 7.25
C LYS A 176 21.77 -11.93 5.88
N GLU A 177 21.77 -13.04 5.14
CA GLU A 177 22.37 -13.11 3.80
C GLU A 177 21.63 -12.19 2.81
N THR A 178 20.29 -12.17 2.89
CA THR A 178 19.44 -11.29 2.08
C THR A 178 19.70 -9.82 2.41
N LEU A 179 19.77 -9.46 3.69
CA LEU A 179 20.06 -8.09 4.11
C LEU A 179 21.46 -7.64 3.66
N ALA A 180 22.46 -8.52 3.78
CA ALA A 180 23.82 -8.23 3.33
C ALA A 180 23.87 -7.98 1.81
N ALA A 181 23.15 -8.77 1.01
CA ALA A 181 23.08 -8.60 -0.44
C ALA A 181 22.43 -7.28 -0.88
N VAL A 182 21.43 -6.79 -0.13
CA VAL A 182 20.82 -5.48 -0.38
C VAL A 182 21.81 -4.35 -0.04
N VAL A 183 22.48 -4.45 1.11
CA VAL A 183 23.42 -3.43 1.59
C VAL A 183 24.65 -3.29 0.69
N THR A 184 25.16 -4.38 0.12
CA THR A 184 26.33 -4.34 -0.78
C THR A 184 25.99 -3.76 -2.16
N ARG A 185 24.77 -3.98 -2.67
CA ARG A 185 24.36 -3.51 -4.00
C ARG A 185 24.08 -2.01 -4.05
N ASP A 186 23.70 -1.40 -2.92
CA ASP A 186 23.50 0.05 -2.77
C ASP A 186 24.81 0.84 -2.62
N ARG A 187 25.95 0.16 -2.44
CA ARG A 187 27.28 0.79 -2.30
C ARG A 187 28.12 0.78 -3.59
N ALA A 188 27.61 0.19 -4.67
CA ALA A 188 28.23 0.17 -5.99
C ALA A 188 27.53 1.15 -6.94
#